data_AF-A0A6A9TCU6-F1
#
_entry.id   AF-A0A6A9TCU6-F1
#
_cell.length_a   1.000
_cell.length_b   1.000
_cell.length_c   1.000
_cell.angle_alpha   90.00
_cell.angle_beta   90.00
_cell.angle_gamma   90.00
#
_symmetry.space_group_name_H-M   'P 1'
#
loop_
_entity.id
_entity.type
_entity.pdbx_description
1 polymer ?
#
loop_
_entity_poly.entity_id
_entity_poly.type
_entity_poly.pdbx_seq_one_letter_code
_entity_poly.pdbx_strand_id
1 'polypeptide(L)'
;MTGDVLSTGLASLDNSIEAGGLRAGSVVAVRSPARSVCRRLACNCCADRPVHYVALGGDAGRYEPHVRTATGVGSEGISTASLSLSTPGEALTDHLD
;
A
#
# COMPACT_ATOMS: atom_id res chain seq x y z
N MET A 1 -6.22 -23.90 1.71
CA MET A 1 -5.55 -22.79 2.43
C MET A 1 -6.48 -21.59 2.31
N THR A 2 -7.18 -21.23 3.38
CA THR A 2 -7.92 -19.95 3.43
C THR A 2 -6.86 -18.86 3.42
N GLY A 3 -6.68 -18.19 2.27
CA GLY A 3 -5.74 -17.08 2.18
C GLY A 3 -6.14 -16.00 3.18
N ASP A 4 -5.19 -15.54 3.99
CA ASP A 4 -5.45 -14.53 5.01
C ASP A 4 -6.12 -13.30 4.38
N VAL A 5 -7.28 -12.93 4.94
CA VAL A 5 -7.99 -11.71 4.57
C VAL A 5 -7.41 -10.56 5.39
N LEU A 6 -6.98 -9.52 4.70
CA LEU A 6 -6.39 -8.31 5.24
C LEU A 6 -7.45 -7.22 5.29
N SER A 7 -7.75 -6.74 6.49
CA SER A 7 -8.63 -5.58 6.65
C SER A 7 -7.96 -4.33 6.10
N THR A 8 -8.72 -3.52 5.38
CA THR A 8 -8.31 -2.18 4.94
C THR A 8 -8.43 -1.14 6.07
N GLY A 9 -9.04 -1.52 7.20
CA GLY A 9 -9.45 -0.67 8.32
C GLY A 9 -10.41 0.46 7.92
N LEU A 10 -11.12 0.24 6.82
CA LEU A 10 -12.26 1.02 6.34
C LEU A 10 -13.46 0.07 6.29
N ALA A 11 -14.29 0.06 7.34
CA ALA A 11 -15.40 -0.89 7.45
C ALA A 11 -16.35 -0.86 6.23
N SER A 12 -16.59 0.31 5.64
CA SER A 12 -17.40 0.42 4.42
C SER A 12 -16.76 -0.26 3.20
N LEU A 13 -15.43 -0.26 3.09
CA LEU A 13 -14.71 -0.93 2.01
C LEU A 13 -14.62 -2.43 2.28
N ASP A 14 -14.26 -2.83 3.50
CA ASP A 14 -14.17 -4.23 3.90
C ASP A 14 -15.52 -4.95 3.70
N ASN A 15 -16.63 -4.31 4.08
CA ASN A 15 -17.99 -4.85 3.89
C ASN A 15 -18.44 -4.89 2.43
N SER A 16 -17.81 -4.11 1.55
CA SER A 16 -18.11 -4.12 0.11
C SER A 16 -17.39 -5.23 -0.64
N ILE A 17 -16.37 -5.84 -0.03
CA ILE A 17 -15.63 -6.95 -0.60
C ILE A 17 -16.20 -8.23 -0.01
N GLU A 18 -16.59 -9.19 -0.86
CA GLU A 18 -17.22 -10.46 -0.42
C GLU A 18 -16.38 -11.21 0.63
N ALA A 19 -15.05 -11.10 0.54
CA ALA A 19 -14.13 -11.72 1.48
C ALA A 19 -14.04 -11.00 2.86
N GLY A 20 -14.64 -9.82 3.01
CA GLY A 20 -14.51 -8.98 4.20
C GLY A 20 -13.20 -8.19 4.27
N GLY A 21 -12.50 -8.04 3.13
CA GLY A 21 -11.20 -7.38 3.04
C GLY A 21 -10.39 -7.83 1.82
N LEU A 22 -9.11 -7.46 1.77
CA LEU A 22 -8.19 -7.81 0.68
C LEU A 22 -7.63 -9.21 0.88
N ARG A 23 -7.63 -10.06 -0.15
CA ARG A 23 -6.96 -11.36 -0.04
C ARG A 23 -5.45 -11.18 -0.14
N ALA A 24 -4.68 -11.89 0.70
CA ALA A 24 -3.23 -11.94 0.56
C ALA A 24 -2.80 -12.30 -0.88
N GLY A 25 -1.80 -11.60 -1.40
CA GLY A 25 -1.32 -11.74 -2.79
C GLY A 25 -2.14 -10.98 -3.84
N SER A 26 -3.22 -10.28 -3.46
CA SER A 26 -3.98 -9.45 -4.40
C SER A 26 -3.23 -8.17 -4.77
N VAL A 27 -3.38 -7.76 -6.02
CA VAL A 27 -2.96 -6.43 -6.50
C VAL A 27 -4.16 -5.50 -6.44
N VAL A 28 -4.01 -4.34 -5.79
CA VAL A 28 -5.10 -3.38 -5.58
C VAL A 28 -4.74 -2.05 -6.21
N ALA A 29 -5.55 -1.62 -7.17
CA ALA A 29 -5.44 -0.30 -7.78
C ALA A 29 -6.44 0.67 -7.12
N VAL A 30 -5.95 1.83 -6.66
CA VAL A 30 -6.79 2.87 -6.06
C VAL A 30 -6.71 4.13 -6.93
N ARG A 31 -7.82 4.48 -7.60
CA ARG A 31 -7.89 5.62 -8.53
C ARG A 31 -8.58 6.82 -7.90
N SER A 32 -7.94 7.99 -7.98
CA SER A 32 -8.44 9.27 -7.48
C SER A 32 -9.00 9.27 -6.04
N PRO A 33 -8.41 8.54 -5.07
CA PRO A 33 -8.88 8.57 -3.70
C PRO A 33 -8.64 9.93 -3.04
N ALA A 34 -9.49 10.28 -2.07
CA ALA A 34 -9.16 11.37 -1.16
C ALA A 34 -7.86 11.05 -0.40
N ARG A 35 -7.01 12.06 -0.14
CA ARG A 35 -5.71 11.88 0.54
C ARG A 35 -5.83 11.17 1.89
N SER A 36 -6.92 11.41 2.62
CA SER A 36 -7.23 10.74 3.90
C SER A 36 -7.47 9.24 3.75
N VAL A 37 -8.07 8.81 2.64
CA VAL A 37 -8.32 7.39 2.32
C VAL A 37 -7.00 6.70 1.99
N CYS A 38 -6.16 7.28 1.13
CA CYS A 38 -4.81 6.76 0.87
C CYS A 38 -4.01 6.55 2.14
N ARG A 39 -4.01 7.56 3.03
CA ARG A 39 -3.27 7.48 4.28
C ARG A 39 -3.77 6.33 5.14
N ARG A 40 -5.09 6.16 5.25
CA ARG A 40 -5.69 5.12 6.09
C ARG A 40 -5.44 3.71 5.52
N LEU A 41 -5.57 3.55 4.21
CA LEU A 41 -5.22 2.31 3.52
C LEU A 41 -3.74 1.96 3.74
N ALA A 42 -2.83 2.92 3.52
CA ALA A 42 -1.41 2.71 3.77
C ALA A 42 -1.16 2.32 5.25
N CYS A 43 -1.70 3.07 6.22
CA CYS A 43 -1.58 2.73 7.64
C CYS A 43 -2.01 1.29 7.95
N ASN A 44 -3.22 0.90 7.55
CA ASN A 44 -3.76 -0.39 7.97
C ASN A 44 -3.13 -1.57 7.23
N CYS A 45 -2.81 -1.41 5.94
CA CYS A 45 -2.14 -2.45 5.18
C CYS A 45 -0.67 -2.63 5.57
N CYS A 46 -0.05 -1.60 6.16
CA CYS A 46 1.36 -1.60 6.54
C CYS A 46 1.60 -1.90 8.03
N ALA A 47 0.56 -1.94 8.87
CA ALA A 47 0.67 -2.14 10.31
C ALA A 47 1.32 -3.49 10.64
N ASP A 48 2.39 -3.46 11.45
CA ASP A 48 3.15 -4.62 11.93
C ASP A 48 3.69 -5.53 10.83
N ARG A 49 3.96 -4.97 9.63
CA ARG A 49 4.39 -5.73 8.45
C ARG A 49 5.56 -5.05 7.76
N PRO A 50 6.52 -5.82 7.20
CA PRO A 50 7.52 -5.26 6.30
C PRO A 50 6.85 -4.64 5.07
N VAL A 51 7.27 -3.43 4.71
CA VAL A 51 6.65 -2.66 3.63
C VAL A 51 7.70 -2.11 2.68
N HIS A 52 7.48 -2.35 1.39
CA HIS A 52 8.23 -1.77 0.29
C HIS A 52 7.38 -0.66 -0.34
N TYR A 53 7.79 0.59 -0.16
CA TYR A 53 7.12 1.75 -0.74
C TYR A 53 7.82 2.17 -2.04
N VAL A 54 7.07 2.20 -3.13
CA VAL A 54 7.59 2.63 -4.44
C VAL A 54 6.88 3.91 -4.87
N ALA A 55 7.63 4.99 -5.02
CA ALA A 55 7.14 6.24 -5.59
C ALA A 55 7.34 6.25 -7.11
N LEU A 56 6.33 6.69 -7.86
CA LEU A 56 6.39 6.85 -9.31
C LEU A 56 6.49 8.33 -9.65
N GLY A 57 7.52 8.73 -10.41
CA GLY A 57 7.70 10.10 -10.87
C GLY A 57 7.98 11.12 -9.74
N GLY A 58 8.47 10.68 -8.58
CA GLY A 58 8.74 11.54 -7.43
C GLY A 58 9.75 10.94 -6.45
N ASP A 59 10.06 11.69 -5.39
CA ASP A 59 10.98 11.26 -4.33
C ASP A 59 10.25 10.43 -3.27
N ALA A 60 10.56 9.14 -3.20
CA ALA A 60 10.04 8.22 -2.20
C ALA A 60 10.42 8.62 -0.76
N GLY A 61 11.59 9.24 -0.56
CA GLY A 61 12.07 9.68 0.75
C GLY A 61 11.15 10.70 1.40
N ARG A 62 10.42 11.50 0.60
CA ARG A 62 9.42 12.46 1.11
C ARG A 62 8.25 11.79 1.84
N TYR A 63 7.90 10.56 1.47
CA TYR A 63 6.77 9.82 2.03
C TYR A 63 7.17 8.87 3.15
N GLU A 64 8.46 8.56 3.25
CA GLU A 64 9.03 7.65 4.25
C GLU A 64 8.64 7.98 5.71
N PRO A 65 8.63 9.25 6.19
CA PRO A 65 8.19 9.56 7.55
C PRO A 65 6.72 9.21 7.81
N HIS A 66 5.88 9.31 6.78
CA HIS A 66 4.47 8.97 6.86
C HIS A 66 4.27 7.45 6.91
N VAL A 67 5.06 6.70 6.12
CA VAL A 67 5.07 5.22 6.13
C VAL A 67 5.62 4.69 7.46
N ARG A 68 6.66 5.32 8.03
CA ARG A 68 7.18 5.00 9.38
C ARG A 68 6.12 5.16 10.47
N THR A 69 5.42 6.29 10.46
CA THR A 69 4.34 6.57 11.42
C THR A 69 3.18 5.57 11.26
N ALA A 70 2.94 5.12 10.03
CA ALA A 70 1.87 4.21 9.65
C ALA A 70 2.12 2.74 10.02
N THR A 71 3.37 2.27 9.88
CA THR A 71 3.76 0.86 10.04
C THR A 71 3.97 0.47 11.51
N GLY A 72 4.44 1.41 12.34
CA GLY A 72 4.88 1.10 13.72
C GLY A 72 6.16 0.25 13.77
N VAL A 73 6.74 -0.08 12.61
CA VAL A 73 7.94 -0.92 12.49
C VAL A 73 9.19 -0.03 12.52
N GLY A 74 10.28 -0.53 13.12
CA GLY A 74 11.58 0.14 13.10
C GLY A 74 12.11 0.33 11.66
N SER A 75 13.15 1.15 11.49
CA SER A 75 13.76 1.50 10.19
C SER A 75 14.08 0.32 9.28
N GLU A 76 14.35 -0.85 9.85
CA GLU A 76 14.71 -2.09 9.15
C GLU A 76 13.54 -2.70 8.35
N GLY A 77 12.29 -2.37 8.68
CA GLY A 77 11.09 -2.95 8.07
C GLY A 77 10.54 -2.17 6.88
N ILE A 78 11.17 -1.05 6.50
CA ILE A 78 10.69 -0.16 5.44
C ILE A 78 11.80 0.04 4.43
N SER A 79 11.53 -0.31 3.17
CA SER A 79 12.37 0.13 2.06
C SER A 79 11.60 1.11 1.18
N THR A 80 12.30 2.10 0.65
CA THR A 80 11.76 3.08 -0.30
C THR A 80 12.50 2.96 -1.62
N ALA A 81 11.77 3.06 -2.72
CA ALA A 81 12.33 3.12 -4.07
C ALA A 81 11.61 4.19 -4.88
N SER A 82 12.37 4.92 -5.69
CA SER A 82 11.82 5.91 -6.63
C SER A 82 12.00 5.36 -8.04
N LEU A 83 10.91 5.15 -8.75
CA LEU A 83 10.95 4.83 -10.18
C LEU A 83 10.79 6.10 -10.99
N SER A 84 11.64 6.24 -12.00
CA SER A 84 11.62 7.34 -12.98
C SER A 84 10.46 7.22 -13.98
N LEU A 85 9.66 6.16 -13.91
CA LEU A 85 8.50 5.94 -14.77
C LEU A 85 7.45 7.03 -14.53
N SER A 86 7.02 7.64 -15.64
CA SER A 86 6.12 8.79 -15.68
C SER A 86 4.65 8.41 -15.57
N THR A 87 4.31 7.11 -15.62
CA THR A 87 2.91 6.65 -15.53
C THR A 87 2.72 5.42 -14.62
N PRO A 88 1.63 5.39 -13.81
CA PRO A 88 1.30 4.25 -12.95
C PRO A 88 1.11 2.91 -13.67
N GLY A 89 0.73 2.92 -14.95
CA GLY A 89 0.49 1.70 -15.74
C GLY A 89 1.77 0.95 -16.10
N GLU A 90 2.84 1.67 -16.43
CA GLU A 90 4.15 1.08 -16.74
C GLU A 90 4.78 0.45 -15.50
N ALA A 91 4.66 1.11 -14.34
CA ALA A 91 5.18 0.58 -13.08
C ALA A 91 4.45 -0.67 -12.57
N LEU A 92 3.16 -0.82 -12.90
CA LEU A 92 2.42 -2.03 -12.57
C LEU A 92 2.89 -3.23 -13.42
N THR A 93 3.38 -2.98 -14.63
CA THR A 93 3.82 -4.01 -15.58
C THR A 93 5.27 -4.44 -15.31
N ASP A 94 6.16 -3.50 -14.98
CA ASP A 94 7.60 -3.75 -14.76
C ASP A 94 7.96 -4.46 -13.43
N HIS A 95 7.01 -4.57 -12.49
CA HIS A 95 7.27 -5.09 -11.13
C HIS A 95 6.33 -6.22 -10.67
N LEU A 96 5.36 -6.60 -11.51
CA LEU A 96 4.46 -7.73 -11.23
C LEU A 96 4.66 -8.91 -12.19
N ASP A 97 5.60 -8.82 -13.12
CA ASP A 97 6.11 -9.92 -13.95
C ASP A 97 7.38 -10.54 -13.35
#